data_AF-A0A7L1YHU6-F1
#
_entry.id   AF-A0A7L1YHU6-F1
#
_cell.length_a   1.000
_cell.length_b   1.000
_cell.length_c   1.000
_cell.angle_alpha   90.00
_cell.angle_beta   90.00
_cell.angle_gamma   90.00
#
_symmetry.space_group_name_H-M   'P 1'
#
loop_
_entity.id
_entity.type
_entity.pdbx_description
1 polymer ?
#
loop_
_entity_poly.entity_id
_entity_poly.type
_entity_poly.pdbx_seq_one_letter_code
_entity_poly.pdbx_strand_id
1 'polypeptide(L)'
;AGPARAGAGRERRDALRGELLLSPLPTGDVAATFQFRTRWDADLPRGAVSHYRLFPKALGRLVAALGVRELHLALTQGFWRTRFWGQPPLQAPPGAELWVWFQPSVTDVDKAWKELSNILSGIFCASLNFIDSTNTVIPTASFKPLGLANGTDHHLLRYAVLPREVVCTENLTPWKKLLPCGSKAGLAVLLKAERLFHSSYHSQAVHIRPVCRDASCMAVSWELRQTLTVVFDVFSSGQGKKDWSLFKMFSRTLTDACPLASQSKVYVDISPKNKEKELLEVTPPPTSVHEAVVQGDKKTYAVYDLLSPSLFNTSRSLNVQLKWKRPQDSSEMPIPILHAQRYVGGYGLQTGEICTLIYNTHPYRAFPVILLETVPWYLRLYVHTLTIITKGKENKPSYIHYQPAQDRRRPHLLEMLIQLPANSVTKITIQFERALLKWTEYPPDPNHGFYVGSSVLSALVPSVIAMKDVDVEQSPLFTSLFPSSDGSSYFVRLYTEPLLVNLPTPDFSMPYNVICLTCTVVAVCYGSFYNLLTRTFHVEEPSRGGLAKRLANVIRKFRGVPPL
;
A
#
# COMPACT_ATOMS: atom_id res chain seq x y z
N ALA A 1 47.15 6.37 40.15
CA ALA A 1 46.16 5.89 41.13
C ALA A 1 45.06 6.94 41.28
N GLY A 2 43.79 6.55 41.19
CA GLY A 2 42.62 7.41 41.33
C GLY A 2 41.80 7.56 40.03
N PRO A 3 40.47 7.43 40.07
CA PRO A 3 39.82 6.30 39.41
C PRO A 3 38.99 6.67 38.17
N ALA A 4 39.04 5.79 37.17
CA ALA A 4 38.05 5.73 36.11
C ALA A 4 36.70 5.33 36.72
N ARG A 5 35.78 6.30 36.83
CA ARG A 5 34.36 6.00 37.05
C ARG A 5 33.84 5.32 35.79
N ALA A 6 33.67 4.00 35.89
CA ALA A 6 32.81 3.23 35.02
C ALA A 6 31.45 3.92 34.92
N GLY A 7 31.11 4.40 33.72
CA GLY A 7 29.78 4.89 33.41
C GLY A 7 28.80 3.73 33.44
N ALA A 8 28.14 3.55 34.57
CA ALA A 8 26.96 2.71 34.70
C ALA A 8 25.86 3.20 33.74
N GLY A 9 25.32 2.27 32.95
CA GLY A 9 24.01 2.31 32.28
C GLY A 9 23.58 3.61 31.60
N ARG A 10 23.98 3.84 30.34
CA ARG A 10 23.25 4.79 29.47
C ARG A 10 21.99 4.12 28.93
N GLU A 11 20.84 4.58 29.40
CA GLU A 11 19.48 4.28 28.92
C GLU A 11 19.43 4.18 27.38
N ARG A 12 18.86 3.08 26.86
CA ARG A 12 18.58 2.89 25.44
C ARG A 12 17.42 3.81 25.02
N ARG A 13 17.72 5.04 24.59
CA ARG A 13 16.70 6.07 24.26
C ARG A 13 16.04 5.92 22.89
N ASP A 14 16.68 5.28 21.90
CA ASP A 14 16.07 5.03 20.58
C ASP A 14 16.49 3.65 20.09
N ALA A 15 15.61 2.95 19.37
CA ALA A 15 15.89 1.59 18.89
C ALA A 15 15.34 1.35 17.49
N LEU A 16 16.19 0.79 16.62
CA LEU A 16 15.79 0.24 15.33
C LEU A 16 15.76 -1.29 15.41
N ARG A 17 14.68 -1.92 14.98
CA ARG A 17 14.54 -3.38 14.83
C ARG A 17 14.11 -3.71 13.41
N GLY A 18 14.80 -4.65 12.77
CA GLY A 18 14.50 -5.13 11.42
C GLY A 18 14.22 -6.62 11.42
N GLU A 19 13.15 -7.02 10.73
CA GLU A 19 12.77 -8.41 10.57
C GLU A 19 12.37 -8.71 9.12
N LEU A 20 12.75 -9.89 8.64
CA LEU A 20 12.29 -10.45 7.37
C LEU A 20 11.63 -11.80 7.66
N LEU A 21 10.34 -11.92 7.37
CA LEU A 21 9.61 -13.19 7.40
C LEU A 21 9.48 -13.75 5.99
N LEU A 22 9.94 -14.99 5.80
CA LEU A 22 9.79 -15.77 4.57
C LEU A 22 8.80 -16.91 4.82
N SER A 23 7.67 -16.88 4.12
CA SER A 23 6.57 -17.82 4.31
C SER A 23 6.23 -18.53 3.00
N PRO A 24 6.48 -19.85 2.89
CA PRO A 24 6.02 -20.66 1.76
C PRO A 24 4.48 -20.79 1.77
N LEU A 25 3.83 -20.27 0.74
CA LEU A 25 2.38 -20.25 0.62
C LEU A 25 1.83 -21.61 0.14
N PRO A 26 0.53 -21.91 0.38
CA PRO A 26 -0.08 -23.16 -0.08
C PRO A 26 0.02 -23.40 -1.59
N THR A 27 -0.07 -22.32 -2.39
CA THR A 27 0.03 -22.34 -3.85
C THR A 27 1.40 -22.73 -4.40
N GLY A 28 2.44 -22.72 -3.56
CA GLY A 28 3.85 -22.86 -3.99
C GLY A 28 4.58 -21.53 -4.18
N ASP A 29 3.86 -20.41 -4.10
CA ASP A 29 4.42 -19.06 -4.04
C ASP A 29 5.18 -18.83 -2.73
N VAL A 30 6.00 -17.77 -2.67
CA VAL A 30 6.72 -17.39 -1.46
C VAL A 30 6.41 -15.94 -1.10
N ALA A 31 5.87 -15.73 0.10
CA ALA A 31 5.68 -14.41 0.66
C ALA A 31 6.92 -13.97 1.44
N ALA A 32 7.43 -12.78 1.13
CA ALA A 32 8.48 -12.12 1.88
C ALA A 32 7.92 -10.83 2.53
N THR A 33 7.91 -10.79 3.85
CA THR A 33 7.40 -9.66 4.64
C THR A 33 8.54 -9.03 5.42
N PHE A 34 8.97 -7.84 5.01
CA PHE A 34 9.94 -7.00 5.69
C PHE A 34 9.21 -6.10 6.68
N GLN A 35 9.75 -5.97 7.89
CA GLN A 35 9.23 -5.07 8.90
C GLN A 35 10.38 -4.35 9.62
N PHE A 36 10.32 -3.04 9.63
CA PHE A 36 11.26 -2.19 10.35
C PHE A 36 10.49 -1.38 11.38
N ARG A 37 10.92 -1.45 12.64
CA ARG A 37 10.37 -0.67 13.75
C ARG A 37 11.43 0.27 14.28
N THR A 38 11.19 1.57 14.16
CA THR A 38 12.02 2.63 14.71
C THR A 38 11.26 3.27 15.87
N ARG A 39 11.77 3.12 17.08
CA ARG A 39 11.25 3.77 18.27
C ARG A 39 12.05 5.04 18.57
N TRP A 40 11.34 6.12 18.81
CA TRP A 40 11.87 7.44 19.10
C TRP A 40 11.31 7.97 20.42
N ASP A 41 12.15 8.07 21.44
CA ASP A 41 11.73 8.56 22.76
C ASP A 41 11.77 10.09 22.77
N ALA A 42 10.69 10.72 22.29
CA ALA A 42 10.55 12.16 22.25
C ALA A 42 9.16 12.64 22.68
N ASP A 43 9.13 13.66 23.54
CA ASP A 43 7.91 14.32 23.98
C ASP A 43 7.54 15.45 23.00
N LEU A 44 6.97 15.05 21.86
CA LEU A 44 6.46 15.96 20.82
C LEU A 44 5.57 17.12 21.32
N PRO A 45 4.74 16.99 22.38
CA PRO A 45 3.90 18.10 22.86
C PRO A 45 4.66 19.28 23.50
N ARG A 46 5.96 19.15 23.80
CA ARG A 46 6.72 20.15 24.59
C ARG A 46 7.76 20.96 23.80
N GLY A 47 7.59 21.12 22.49
CA GLY A 47 8.35 22.08 21.69
C GLY A 47 9.17 21.48 20.54
N ALA A 48 9.91 22.35 19.85
CA ALA A 48 10.67 22.00 18.66
C ALA A 48 11.81 21.02 18.98
N VAL A 49 11.69 19.78 18.52
CA VAL A 49 12.75 18.78 18.71
C VAL A 49 13.90 19.07 17.73
N SER A 50 15.09 19.33 18.27
CA SER A 50 16.29 19.64 17.49
C SER A 50 16.93 18.40 16.84
N HIS A 51 16.81 17.23 17.47
CA HIS A 51 17.47 16.00 17.05
C HIS A 51 16.50 14.82 16.91
N TYR A 52 16.46 14.21 15.73
CA TYR A 52 15.59 13.06 15.43
C TYR A 52 16.33 11.70 15.48
N ARG A 53 17.67 11.70 15.51
CA ARG A 53 18.53 10.51 15.56
C ARG A 53 18.17 9.45 14.52
N LEU A 54 17.45 8.40 14.92
CA LEU A 54 17.02 7.30 14.04
C LEU A 54 15.70 7.60 13.33
N PHE A 55 14.88 8.50 13.86
CA PHE A 55 13.58 8.84 13.27
C PHE A 55 13.75 9.79 12.06
N PRO A 56 13.00 9.59 10.96
CA PRO A 56 13.07 10.49 9.82
C PRO A 56 12.56 11.90 10.15
N LYS A 57 13.45 12.89 10.05
CA LYS A 57 13.13 14.31 10.28
C LYS A 57 11.92 14.81 9.49
N ALA A 58 11.76 14.37 8.24
CA ALA A 58 10.63 14.79 7.38
C ALA A 58 9.28 14.39 8.00
N LEU A 59 9.14 13.15 8.46
CA LEU A 59 7.93 12.64 9.09
C LEU A 59 7.74 13.22 10.50
N GLY A 60 8.83 13.36 11.27
CA GLY A 60 8.72 13.90 12.63
C GLY A 60 8.29 15.37 12.65
N ARG A 61 8.73 16.17 11.67
CA ARG A 61 8.25 17.55 11.49
C ARG A 61 6.80 17.61 11.01
N LEU A 62 6.42 16.73 10.09
CA LEU A 62 5.05 16.63 9.59
C LEU A 62 4.07 16.35 10.72
N VAL A 63 4.37 15.34 11.55
CA VAL A 63 3.52 14.92 12.67
C VAL A 63 3.36 16.05 13.69
N ALA A 64 4.45 16.75 14.01
CA ALA A 64 4.44 17.88 14.92
C ALA A 64 3.64 19.07 14.36
N ALA A 65 3.89 19.44 13.10
CA ALA A 65 3.35 20.66 12.50
C ALA A 65 1.83 20.57 12.24
N LEU A 66 1.35 19.40 11.82
CA LEU A 66 -0.06 19.19 11.48
C LEU A 66 -0.88 18.58 12.63
N GLY A 67 -0.28 18.44 13.82
CA GLY A 67 -0.95 17.86 14.99
C GLY A 67 -1.44 16.44 14.73
N VAL A 68 -0.66 15.63 14.02
CA VAL A 68 -1.02 14.23 13.75
C VAL A 68 -0.79 13.41 15.00
N ARG A 69 -1.77 12.57 15.34
CA ARG A 69 -1.67 11.58 16.41
C ARG A 69 -1.22 10.24 15.87
N GLU A 70 -1.90 9.74 14.84
CA GLU A 70 -1.58 8.48 14.18
C GLU A 70 -1.68 8.64 12.67
N LEU A 71 -0.78 7.99 11.94
CA LEU A 71 -0.73 8.06 10.49
C LEU A 71 -0.49 6.68 9.93
N HIS A 72 -1.33 6.26 8.98
CA HIS A 72 -1.20 4.98 8.32
C HIS A 72 -1.37 5.17 6.82
N LEU A 73 -0.29 4.92 6.08
CA LEU A 73 -0.24 4.99 4.63
C LEU A 73 0.16 3.62 4.09
N ALA A 74 -0.58 3.10 3.13
CA ALA A 74 -0.20 1.92 2.36
C ALA A 74 -0.32 2.20 0.86
N LEU A 75 0.61 1.67 0.08
CA LEU A 75 0.63 1.68 -1.38
C LEU A 75 0.78 0.24 -1.85
N THR A 76 -0.20 -0.26 -2.58
CA THR A 76 -0.28 -1.68 -2.93
C THR A 76 -0.57 -1.88 -4.42
N GLN A 77 0.19 -2.77 -5.03
CA GLN A 77 -0.07 -3.32 -6.35
C GLN A 77 -0.47 -4.80 -6.22
N GLY A 78 -1.56 -5.16 -6.88
CA GLY A 78 -2.18 -6.47 -6.76
C GLY A 78 -3.12 -6.59 -5.56
N PHE A 79 -3.70 -7.78 -5.38
CA PHE A 79 -4.66 -8.07 -4.33
C PHE A 79 -4.23 -9.31 -3.57
N TRP A 80 -4.18 -9.23 -2.23
CA TRP A 80 -3.88 -10.39 -1.40
C TRP A 80 -5.07 -11.36 -1.42
N ARG A 81 -4.88 -12.49 -2.09
CA ARG A 81 -5.94 -13.49 -2.23
C ARG A 81 -6.02 -14.37 -0.99
N THR A 82 -6.72 -13.91 0.04
CA THR A 82 -6.80 -14.57 1.35
C THR A 82 -7.20 -16.04 1.25
N ARG A 83 -8.11 -16.40 0.33
CA ARG A 83 -8.52 -17.79 0.09
C ARG A 83 -7.37 -18.73 -0.33
N PHE A 84 -6.39 -18.23 -1.10
CA PHE A 84 -5.31 -19.05 -1.67
C PHE A 84 -3.99 -18.92 -0.90
N TRP A 85 -3.69 -17.71 -0.40
CA TRP A 85 -2.45 -17.42 0.32
C TRP A 85 -2.60 -17.50 1.85
N GLY A 86 -3.82 -17.64 2.35
CA GLY A 86 -4.12 -17.60 3.77
C GLY A 86 -4.15 -16.18 4.32
N GLN A 87 -4.11 -16.05 5.64
CA GLN A 87 -4.14 -14.76 6.33
C GLN A 87 -2.80 -14.02 6.18
N PRO A 88 -2.78 -12.77 5.68
CA PRO A 88 -1.56 -11.98 5.63
C PRO A 88 -1.17 -11.48 7.04
N PRO A 89 0.13 -11.27 7.33
CA PRO A 89 0.55 -10.59 8.56
C PRO A 89 0.02 -9.15 8.66
N LEU A 90 -0.03 -8.46 7.51
CA LEU A 90 -0.66 -7.15 7.33
C LEU A 90 -1.30 -7.12 5.95
N GLN A 91 -2.59 -6.83 5.87
CA GLN A 91 -3.26 -6.58 4.60
C GLN A 91 -3.37 -5.07 4.35
N ALA A 92 -3.33 -4.70 3.08
CA ALA A 92 -3.68 -3.38 2.58
C ALA A 92 -4.52 -3.55 1.29
N PRO A 93 -5.43 -2.61 0.98
CA PRO A 93 -6.20 -2.65 -0.24
C PRO A 93 -5.30 -2.30 -1.44
N PRO A 94 -5.64 -2.77 -2.65
CA PRO A 94 -5.02 -2.30 -3.89
C PRO A 94 -5.18 -0.79 -4.06
N GLY A 95 -4.13 -0.14 -4.56
CA GLY A 95 -4.02 1.31 -4.65
C GLY A 95 -3.40 1.93 -3.39
N ALA A 96 -3.70 3.21 -3.16
CA ALA A 96 -3.27 3.93 -1.97
C ALA A 96 -4.38 3.94 -0.91
N GLU A 97 -4.02 3.67 0.34
CA GLU A 97 -4.88 3.84 1.51
C GLU A 97 -4.21 4.80 2.48
N LEU A 98 -4.93 5.82 2.91
CA LEU A 98 -4.48 6.77 3.92
C LEU A 98 -5.55 6.92 4.99
N TRP A 99 -5.16 6.70 6.24
CA TRP A 99 -6.00 7.05 7.37
C TRP A 99 -5.20 7.62 8.53
N VAL A 100 -5.77 8.64 9.15
CA VAL A 100 -5.06 9.52 10.06
C VAL A 100 -5.97 9.93 11.20
N TRP A 101 -5.44 9.85 12.41
CA TRP A 101 -6.05 10.45 13.59
C TRP A 101 -5.31 11.75 13.90
N PHE A 102 -6.05 12.83 14.05
CA PHE A 102 -5.51 14.12 14.50
C PHE A 102 -5.58 14.24 16.02
N GLN A 103 -4.77 15.14 16.57
CA GLN A 103 -4.81 15.49 17.98
C GLN A 103 -6.06 16.37 18.26
N PRO A 104 -6.65 16.28 19.46
CA PRO A 104 -7.79 17.12 19.84
C PRO A 104 -7.51 18.64 19.80
N SER A 105 -6.24 19.04 19.79
CA SER A 105 -5.81 20.44 19.66
C SER A 105 -5.98 21.02 18.26
N VAL A 106 -6.22 20.20 17.24
CA VAL A 106 -6.39 20.64 15.85
C VAL A 106 -7.80 21.19 15.67
N THR A 107 -7.91 22.49 15.36
CA THR A 107 -9.20 23.17 15.19
C THR A 107 -9.88 22.87 13.85
N ASP A 108 -9.11 22.83 12.76
CA ASP A 108 -9.60 22.56 11.40
C ASP A 108 -8.93 21.30 10.85
N VAL A 109 -9.62 20.18 11.02
CA VAL A 109 -9.15 18.85 10.62
C VAL A 109 -9.13 18.71 9.09
N ASP A 110 -10.07 19.31 8.37
CA ASP A 110 -10.18 19.17 6.91
C ASP A 110 -9.06 19.94 6.19
N LYS A 111 -8.70 21.13 6.70
CA LYS A 111 -7.53 21.86 6.21
C LYS A 111 -6.25 21.08 6.49
N ALA A 112 -6.06 20.59 7.73
CA ALA A 112 -4.89 19.80 8.09
C ALA A 112 -4.78 18.51 7.26
N TRP A 113 -5.91 17.86 6.96
CA TRP A 113 -6.00 16.69 6.09
C TRP A 113 -5.55 16.98 4.65
N LYS A 114 -6.02 18.08 4.06
CA LYS A 114 -5.62 18.50 2.71
C LYS A 114 -4.14 18.90 2.65
N GLU A 115 -3.62 19.58 3.66
CA GLU A 115 -2.19 19.91 3.72
C GLU A 115 -1.34 18.64 3.89
N LEU A 116 -1.78 17.71 4.73
CA LEU A 116 -1.13 16.43 4.96
C LEU A 116 -1.03 15.61 3.68
N SER A 117 -2.14 15.43 2.95
CA SER A 117 -2.17 14.62 1.72
C SER A 117 -1.24 15.19 0.64
N ASN A 118 -1.19 16.52 0.50
CA ASN A 118 -0.27 17.20 -0.41
C ASN A 118 1.20 17.02 -0.03
N ILE A 119 1.56 17.14 1.26
CA ILE A 119 2.95 16.95 1.69
C ILE A 119 3.38 15.48 1.56
N LEU A 120 2.51 14.54 1.92
CA LEU A 120 2.77 13.10 1.77
C LEU A 120 2.95 12.71 0.30
N SER A 121 2.18 13.32 -0.61
CA SER A 121 2.35 13.16 -2.06
C SER A 121 3.79 13.46 -2.49
N GLY A 122 4.36 14.57 -2.02
CA GLY A 122 5.76 14.93 -2.28
C GLY A 122 6.79 14.02 -1.59
N ILE A 123 6.53 13.59 -0.35
CA ILE A 123 7.46 12.72 0.40
C ILE A 123 7.55 11.33 -0.25
N PHE A 124 6.42 10.74 -0.64
CA PHE A 124 6.36 9.38 -1.15
C PHE A 124 6.34 9.30 -2.68
N CYS A 125 6.36 10.43 -3.40
CA CYS A 125 6.23 10.50 -4.85
C CYS A 125 4.96 9.80 -5.37
N ALA A 126 3.85 9.97 -4.65
CA ALA A 126 2.56 9.34 -4.95
C ALA A 126 1.50 10.42 -5.19
N SER A 127 0.44 10.13 -5.93
CA SER A 127 -0.62 11.08 -6.28
C SER A 127 -1.65 11.29 -5.16
N LEU A 128 -1.19 11.33 -3.90
CA LEU A 128 -2.05 11.50 -2.71
C LEU A 128 -2.73 12.88 -2.67
N ASN A 129 -2.25 13.85 -3.48
CA ASN A 129 -2.89 15.15 -3.67
C ASN A 129 -4.28 15.05 -4.33
N PHE A 130 -4.63 13.91 -4.94
CA PHE A 130 -6.00 13.62 -5.40
C PHE A 130 -6.95 13.21 -4.27
N ILE A 131 -6.47 13.10 -3.02
CA ILE A 131 -7.35 12.95 -1.87
C ILE A 131 -8.04 14.29 -1.60
N ASP A 132 -9.36 14.28 -1.70
CA ASP A 132 -10.23 15.43 -1.52
C ASP A 132 -11.51 15.03 -0.76
N SER A 133 -12.49 15.93 -0.65
CA SER A 133 -13.73 15.60 0.05
C SER A 133 -14.54 14.49 -0.65
N THR A 134 -14.34 14.27 -1.95
CA THR A 134 -15.13 13.31 -2.75
C THR A 134 -14.76 11.85 -2.52
N ASN A 135 -13.57 11.60 -1.97
CA ASN A 135 -13.07 10.27 -1.63
C ASN A 135 -12.65 10.12 -0.15
N THR A 136 -12.88 11.15 0.67
CA THR A 136 -12.64 11.12 2.12
C THR A 136 -13.92 10.78 2.87
N VAL A 137 -13.81 9.89 3.86
CA VAL A 137 -14.89 9.53 4.80
C VAL A 137 -14.40 9.58 6.25
N ILE A 138 -15.36 9.55 7.17
CA ILE A 138 -15.13 9.56 8.62
C ILE A 138 -15.78 8.30 9.23
N PRO A 139 -15.07 7.15 9.26
CA PRO A 139 -15.59 5.93 9.86
C PRO A 139 -15.85 6.07 11.36
N THR A 140 -16.97 5.52 11.81
CA THR A 140 -17.43 5.59 13.20
C THR A 140 -17.21 4.30 13.99
N ALA A 141 -16.98 3.17 13.31
CA ALA A 141 -16.86 1.87 13.98
C ALA A 141 -15.62 1.06 13.53
N SER A 142 -15.34 1.01 12.22
CA SER A 142 -14.33 0.07 11.68
C SER A 142 -12.88 0.43 12.04
N PHE A 143 -12.60 1.69 12.34
CA PHE A 143 -11.25 2.19 12.65
C PHE A 143 -11.18 2.67 14.10
N LYS A 144 -10.19 2.15 14.82
CA LYS A 144 -9.82 2.58 16.16
C LYS A 144 -8.33 2.94 16.17
N PRO A 145 -7.91 3.86 17.05
CA PRO A 145 -6.49 4.15 17.26
C PRO A 145 -5.73 2.87 17.63
N LEU A 146 -4.54 2.69 17.06
CA LEU A 146 -3.67 1.52 17.32
C LEU A 146 -2.57 1.81 18.36
N GLY A 147 -2.38 3.07 18.70
CA GLY A 147 -1.48 3.55 19.75
C GLY A 147 -2.25 4.07 20.96
N LEU A 148 -1.61 4.93 21.74
CA LEU A 148 -2.17 5.49 22.95
C LEU A 148 -3.33 6.46 22.67
N ALA A 149 -4.52 6.10 23.15
CA ALA A 149 -5.73 6.90 23.05
C ALA A 149 -6.58 6.98 24.33
N ASN A 150 -6.76 8.19 24.86
CA ASN A 150 -7.63 8.49 26.01
C ASN A 150 -9.11 8.71 25.61
N GLY A 151 -9.55 8.08 24.51
CA GLY A 151 -10.88 8.27 23.92
C GLY A 151 -10.85 8.25 22.39
N THR A 152 -12.00 7.95 21.78
CA THR A 152 -12.19 7.85 20.33
C THR A 152 -13.19 8.91 19.84
N ASP A 153 -12.71 10.13 19.60
CA ASP A 153 -13.51 11.12 18.88
C ASP A 153 -13.30 10.94 17.38
N HIS A 154 -14.31 10.34 16.73
CA HIS A 154 -14.29 10.03 15.30
C HIS A 154 -14.20 11.28 14.42
N HIS A 155 -14.57 12.47 14.91
CA HIS A 155 -14.39 13.72 14.15
C HIS A 155 -12.92 13.98 13.80
N LEU A 156 -11.98 13.44 14.58
CA LEU A 156 -10.54 13.56 14.35
C LEU A 156 -9.99 12.52 13.36
N LEU A 157 -10.80 11.59 12.89
CA LEU A 157 -10.41 10.57 11.91
C LEU A 157 -10.68 11.06 10.49
N ARG A 158 -9.74 10.83 9.58
CA ARG A 158 -9.96 10.88 8.14
C ARG A 158 -9.48 9.59 7.50
N TYR A 159 -10.27 9.04 6.59
CA TYR A 159 -9.98 7.84 5.83
C TYR A 159 -10.23 8.09 4.34
N ALA A 160 -9.27 7.75 3.49
CA ALA A 160 -9.44 7.81 2.05
C ALA A 160 -8.68 6.68 1.35
N VAL A 161 -9.19 6.30 0.17
CA VAL A 161 -8.57 5.30 -0.71
C VAL A 161 -8.52 5.84 -2.13
N LEU A 162 -7.39 5.63 -2.80
CA LEU A 162 -7.20 5.88 -4.24
C LEU A 162 -6.89 4.56 -4.94
N PRO A 163 -7.90 3.84 -5.46
CA PRO A 163 -7.71 2.50 -6.01
C PRO A 163 -6.78 2.46 -7.25
N ARG A 164 -6.65 3.58 -7.96
CA ARG A 164 -5.77 3.72 -9.14
C ARG A 164 -4.32 4.05 -8.80
N GLU A 165 -4.06 4.53 -7.59
CA GLU A 165 -2.71 4.92 -7.16
C GLU A 165 -1.95 3.67 -6.68
N VAL A 166 -1.55 2.84 -7.62
CA VAL A 166 -0.75 1.64 -7.34
C VAL A 166 0.68 2.01 -6.97
N VAL A 167 1.39 1.10 -6.30
CA VAL A 167 2.79 1.33 -5.97
C VAL A 167 3.67 1.30 -7.23
N CYS A 168 4.55 2.27 -7.36
CA CYS A 168 5.49 2.48 -8.46
C CYS A 168 6.95 2.43 -7.96
N THR A 169 7.89 2.23 -8.89
CA THR A 169 9.32 2.08 -8.55
C THR A 169 9.90 3.31 -7.86
N GLU A 170 9.35 4.46 -8.20
CA GLU A 170 9.65 5.79 -7.69
C GLU A 170 9.30 5.92 -6.22
N ASN A 171 8.29 5.20 -5.72
CA ASN A 171 7.88 5.24 -4.31
C ASN A 171 8.83 4.44 -3.39
N LEU A 172 9.52 3.42 -3.92
CA LEU A 172 10.40 2.57 -3.12
C LEU A 172 11.64 3.34 -2.61
N THR A 173 12.15 4.27 -3.43
CA THR A 173 13.32 5.08 -3.08
C THR A 173 13.09 5.97 -1.86
N PRO A 174 12.05 6.83 -1.80
CA PRO A 174 11.75 7.62 -0.61
C PRO A 174 11.39 6.73 0.59
N TRP A 175 10.69 5.62 0.39
CA TRP A 175 10.40 4.67 1.47
C TRP A 175 11.68 4.11 2.11
N LYS A 176 12.67 3.70 1.31
CA LYS A 176 13.98 3.23 1.80
C LYS A 176 14.80 4.33 2.46
N LYS A 177 14.66 5.59 2.02
CA LYS A 177 15.37 6.74 2.62
C LYS A 177 14.94 7.02 4.07
N LEU A 178 13.77 6.52 4.50
CA LEU A 178 13.33 6.61 5.89
C LEU A 178 14.10 5.66 6.82
N LEU A 179 14.75 4.62 6.27
CA LEU A 179 15.54 3.68 7.08
C LEU A 179 16.91 4.29 7.43
N PRO A 180 17.38 4.18 8.69
CA PRO A 180 18.67 4.77 9.10
C PRO A 180 19.88 4.30 8.29
N CYS A 181 19.91 3.02 7.90
CA CYS A 181 20.97 2.45 7.05
C CYS A 181 20.68 2.55 5.54
N GLY A 182 19.55 3.15 5.16
CA GLY A 182 19.07 3.21 3.77
C GLY A 182 19.07 1.83 3.11
N SER A 183 19.61 1.75 1.89
CA SER A 183 19.81 0.50 1.15
C SER A 183 21.27 -0.02 1.17
N LYS A 184 22.11 0.49 2.09
CA LYS A 184 23.55 0.21 2.10
C LYS A 184 23.92 -1.01 2.95
N ALA A 185 23.15 -1.30 4.01
CA ALA A 185 23.42 -2.41 4.93
C ALA A 185 22.12 -3.01 5.51
N GLY A 186 22.20 -4.23 6.03
CA GLY A 186 21.08 -4.94 6.64
C GLY A 186 20.05 -5.47 5.63
N LEU A 187 18.85 -5.77 6.12
CA LEU A 187 17.77 -6.37 5.33
C LEU A 187 17.35 -5.54 4.11
N ALA A 188 17.48 -4.21 4.19
CA ALA A 188 17.12 -3.29 3.12
C ALA A 188 17.98 -3.45 1.86
N VAL A 189 19.13 -4.13 1.94
CA VAL A 189 19.99 -4.44 0.77
C VAL A 189 19.25 -5.32 -0.25
N LEU A 190 18.32 -6.17 0.20
CA LEU A 190 17.50 -7.04 -0.64
C LEU A 190 16.45 -6.26 -1.47
N LEU A 191 16.15 -5.02 -1.10
CA LEU A 191 15.04 -4.24 -1.68
C LEU A 191 15.41 -3.56 -3.01
N LYS A 192 15.56 -4.38 -4.06
CA LYS A 192 15.79 -3.97 -5.44
C LYS A 192 14.49 -3.89 -6.25
N ALA A 193 14.21 -2.72 -6.83
CA ALA A 193 12.98 -2.48 -7.59
C ALA A 193 12.75 -3.53 -8.70
N GLU A 194 13.75 -3.82 -9.51
CA GLU A 194 13.64 -4.77 -10.64
C GLU A 194 12.97 -6.09 -10.26
N ARG A 195 13.34 -6.71 -9.12
CA ARG A 195 12.74 -7.97 -8.68
C ARG A 195 11.40 -7.81 -7.96
N LEU A 196 11.23 -6.72 -7.20
CA LEU A 196 10.03 -6.51 -6.40
C LEU A 196 8.80 -6.23 -7.27
N PHE A 197 8.96 -5.50 -8.38
CA PHE A 197 7.83 -5.06 -9.21
C PHE A 197 7.41 -6.08 -10.29
N HIS A 198 8.17 -7.17 -10.46
CA HIS A 198 7.75 -8.34 -11.25
C HIS A 198 7.03 -9.41 -10.41
N SER A 199 6.71 -9.09 -9.16
CA SER A 199 6.00 -10.00 -8.26
C SER A 199 4.48 -9.95 -8.45
N SER A 200 3.77 -10.97 -7.98
CA SER A 200 2.30 -11.07 -8.11
C SER A 200 1.55 -10.15 -7.15
N TYR A 201 2.22 -9.71 -6.08
CA TYR A 201 1.70 -8.79 -5.08
C TYR A 201 2.85 -8.02 -4.45
N HIS A 202 2.72 -6.71 -4.36
CA HIS A 202 3.69 -5.83 -3.72
C HIS A 202 2.97 -4.74 -2.95
N SER A 203 3.18 -4.70 -1.63
CA SER A 203 2.61 -3.68 -0.76
C SER A 203 3.71 -3.07 0.11
N GLN A 204 3.79 -1.75 0.13
CA GLN A 204 4.64 -1.02 1.07
C GLN A 204 3.77 -0.11 1.93
N ALA A 205 4.06 -0.04 3.22
CA ALA A 205 3.31 0.79 4.14
C ALA A 205 4.22 1.47 5.16
N VAL A 206 3.69 2.56 5.71
CA VAL A 206 4.28 3.37 6.77
C VAL A 206 3.20 3.66 7.80
N HIS A 207 3.50 3.32 9.05
CA HIS A 207 2.62 3.55 10.18
C HIS A 207 3.37 4.34 11.26
N ILE A 208 2.74 5.37 11.79
CA ILE A 208 3.24 6.19 12.89
C ILE A 208 2.19 6.17 13.99
N ARG A 209 2.58 5.81 15.20
CA ARG A 209 1.69 5.82 16.37
C ARG A 209 2.44 6.17 17.66
N PRO A 210 1.75 6.73 18.67
CA PRO A 210 2.31 6.90 20.00
C PRO A 210 2.22 5.57 20.78
N VAL A 211 3.29 5.22 21.48
CA VAL A 211 3.42 4.03 22.32
C VAL A 211 3.92 4.41 23.70
N CYS A 212 3.66 3.58 24.73
CA CYS A 212 4.24 3.81 26.05
C CYS A 212 5.76 3.65 25.98
N ARG A 213 6.49 4.54 26.67
CA ARG A 213 7.94 4.38 26.82
C ARG A 213 8.28 3.16 27.68
N ASP A 214 7.57 3.00 28.78
CA ASP A 214 7.78 1.94 29.76
C ASP A 214 6.43 1.40 30.23
N ALA A 215 6.44 0.27 30.96
CA ALA A 215 5.22 -0.37 31.49
C ALA A 215 4.36 0.57 32.38
N SER A 216 4.98 1.56 33.03
CA SER A 216 4.27 2.58 33.81
C SER A 216 3.50 3.60 32.97
N CYS A 217 3.76 3.65 31.65
CA CYS A 217 3.16 4.53 30.65
C CYS A 217 3.07 6.02 31.03
N MET A 218 3.97 6.50 31.91
CA MET A 218 4.00 7.91 32.32
C MET A 218 4.60 8.83 31.24
N ALA A 219 5.40 8.28 30.33
CA ALA A 219 5.99 8.98 29.21
C ALA A 219 5.64 8.29 27.89
N VAL A 220 5.53 9.10 26.82
CA VAL A 220 5.17 8.64 25.48
C VAL A 220 6.40 8.58 24.60
N SER A 221 6.43 7.58 23.73
CA SER A 221 7.42 7.44 22.66
C SER A 221 6.69 7.27 21.33
N TRP A 222 7.39 7.54 20.23
CA TRP A 222 6.83 7.45 18.89
C TRP A 222 7.40 6.24 18.16
N GLU A 223 6.51 5.45 17.58
CA GLU A 223 6.86 4.27 16.79
C GLU A 223 6.61 4.56 15.31
N LEU A 224 7.67 4.51 14.50
CA LEU A 224 7.58 4.41 13.06
C LEU A 224 7.76 2.95 12.66
N ARG A 225 6.73 2.38 12.06
CA ARG A 225 6.74 1.03 11.52
C ARG A 225 6.64 1.08 10.00
N GLN A 226 7.63 0.53 9.33
CA GLN A 226 7.67 0.40 7.88
C GLN A 226 7.53 -1.07 7.51
N THR A 227 6.58 -1.40 6.64
CA THR A 227 6.36 -2.77 6.20
C THR A 227 6.43 -2.86 4.69
N LEU A 228 7.01 -3.94 4.17
CA LEU A 228 7.02 -4.25 2.75
C LEU A 228 6.74 -5.74 2.57
N THR A 229 5.65 -6.06 1.89
CA THR A 229 5.20 -7.44 1.65
C THR A 229 5.20 -7.72 0.17
N VAL A 230 5.85 -8.81 -0.24
CA VAL A 230 6.00 -9.20 -1.65
C VAL A 230 5.67 -10.68 -1.80
N VAL A 231 4.93 -11.05 -2.85
CA VAL A 231 4.65 -12.46 -3.17
C VAL A 231 5.31 -12.82 -4.49
N PHE A 232 6.35 -13.67 -4.42
CA PHE A 232 7.06 -14.16 -5.59
C PHE A 232 6.37 -15.40 -6.15
N ASP A 233 6.03 -15.36 -7.44
CA ASP A 233 5.59 -16.53 -8.20
C ASP A 233 6.81 -17.40 -8.55
N VAL A 234 7.14 -18.32 -7.65
CA VAL A 234 8.25 -19.25 -7.82
C VAL A 234 7.79 -20.53 -8.54
N PHE A 235 6.50 -20.87 -8.43
CA PHE A 235 5.95 -22.12 -8.93
C PHE A 235 5.73 -22.11 -10.45
N SER A 236 5.12 -21.04 -10.99
CA SER A 236 4.89 -20.93 -12.44
C SER A 236 6.18 -20.66 -13.21
N SER A 237 7.16 -20.00 -12.57
CA SER A 237 8.41 -19.58 -13.21
C SER A 237 9.51 -20.66 -13.22
N GLY A 238 9.43 -21.70 -12.39
CA GLY A 238 10.53 -22.66 -12.21
C GLY A 238 10.14 -24.13 -12.23
N GLN A 239 10.16 -24.79 -13.40
CA GLN A 239 10.20 -26.27 -13.60
C GLN A 239 9.31 -27.14 -12.68
N GLY A 240 8.27 -26.60 -12.04
CA GLY A 240 7.46 -27.29 -11.04
C GLY A 240 8.13 -27.55 -9.68
N LYS A 241 9.30 -26.95 -9.37
CA LYS A 241 9.98 -27.14 -8.06
C LYS A 241 9.72 -25.96 -7.13
N LYS A 242 9.22 -26.24 -5.91
CA LYS A 242 8.90 -25.25 -4.86
C LYS A 242 10.14 -24.71 -4.10
N ASP A 243 11.33 -24.91 -4.64
CA ASP A 243 12.59 -24.51 -4.02
C ASP A 243 12.89 -23.03 -4.29
N TRP A 244 13.35 -22.32 -3.24
CA TRP A 244 13.70 -20.91 -3.33
C TRP A 244 14.98 -20.57 -2.57
N SER A 245 15.60 -19.46 -2.96
CA SER A 245 16.72 -18.86 -2.24
C SER A 245 16.59 -17.34 -2.24
N LEU A 246 17.21 -16.67 -1.27
CA LEU A 246 17.28 -15.20 -1.24
C LEU A 246 17.83 -14.64 -2.55
N PHE A 247 18.88 -15.26 -3.09
CA PHE A 247 19.46 -14.84 -4.35
C PHE A 247 18.47 -14.98 -5.53
N LYS A 248 17.71 -16.08 -5.61
CA LYS A 248 16.71 -16.27 -6.68
C LYS A 248 15.59 -15.23 -6.62
N MET A 249 15.12 -14.90 -5.41
CA MET A 249 14.03 -13.93 -5.21
C MET A 249 14.47 -12.47 -5.39
N PHE A 250 15.61 -12.09 -4.80
CA PHE A 250 16.03 -10.69 -4.70
C PHE A 250 17.25 -10.33 -5.59
N SER A 251 17.86 -11.30 -6.25
CA SER A 251 19.14 -11.14 -6.99
C SER A 251 20.26 -10.53 -6.13
N ARG A 252 20.17 -10.77 -4.82
CA ARG A 252 21.11 -10.33 -3.78
C ARG A 252 21.10 -11.30 -2.61
N THR A 253 22.22 -11.33 -1.90
CA THR A 253 22.40 -12.03 -0.63
C THR A 253 22.66 -11.00 0.47
N LEU A 254 22.53 -11.41 1.72
CA LEU A 254 22.81 -10.53 2.87
C LEU A 254 24.31 -10.60 3.18
N THR A 255 25.00 -9.47 3.24
CA THR A 255 26.45 -9.43 3.53
C THR A 255 26.75 -8.91 4.93
N ASP A 256 26.03 -7.87 5.35
CA ASP A 256 26.29 -7.15 6.59
C ASP A 256 24.99 -6.77 7.30
N ALA A 257 25.03 -6.70 8.62
CA ALA A 257 23.95 -6.12 9.41
C ALA A 257 23.97 -4.59 9.38
N CYS A 258 22.83 -3.96 9.65
CA CYS A 258 22.77 -2.51 9.84
C CYS A 258 23.42 -2.16 11.20
N PRO A 259 24.48 -1.35 11.25
CA PRO A 259 25.19 -1.04 12.50
C PRO A 259 24.34 -0.25 13.51
N LEU A 260 23.27 0.41 13.04
CA LEU A 260 22.34 1.17 13.89
C LEU A 260 21.17 0.31 14.40
N ALA A 261 21.05 -0.95 13.96
CA ALA A 261 19.96 -1.83 14.37
C ALA A 261 20.27 -2.49 15.72
N SER A 262 19.33 -2.39 16.64
CA SER A 262 19.35 -3.12 17.92
C SER A 262 19.00 -4.61 17.76
N GLN A 263 18.25 -4.95 16.72
CA GLN A 263 17.86 -6.31 16.36
C GLN A 263 17.71 -6.40 14.84
N SER A 264 18.23 -7.47 14.22
CA SER A 264 18.12 -7.69 12.78
C SER A 264 18.01 -9.19 12.49
N LYS A 265 16.80 -9.72 12.31
CA LYS A 265 16.55 -11.17 12.21
C LYS A 265 15.83 -11.57 10.92
N VAL A 266 16.14 -12.75 10.41
CA VAL A 266 15.39 -13.41 9.33
C VAL A 266 14.67 -14.63 9.91
N TYR A 267 13.37 -14.70 9.67
CA TYR A 267 12.49 -15.80 10.06
C TYR A 267 12.06 -16.56 8.81
N VAL A 268 12.18 -17.88 8.83
CA VAL A 268 11.68 -18.76 7.78
C VAL A 268 10.61 -19.66 8.38
N ASP A 269 9.41 -19.62 7.83
CA ASP A 269 8.31 -20.49 8.25
C ASP A 269 8.60 -21.94 7.84
N ILE A 270 8.81 -22.79 8.84
CA ILE A 270 9.08 -24.23 8.69
C ILE A 270 7.96 -25.06 9.33
N SER A 271 6.78 -24.46 9.49
CA SER A 271 5.64 -25.11 10.14
C SER A 271 5.23 -26.38 9.38
N PRO A 272 5.06 -27.52 10.08
CA PRO A 272 4.64 -28.76 9.44
C PRO A 272 3.21 -28.61 8.93
N LYS A 273 3.01 -28.76 7.61
CA LYS A 273 1.68 -28.63 6.99
C LYS A 273 0.82 -29.89 7.16
N ASN A 274 1.41 -31.06 7.42
CA ASN A 274 0.72 -32.35 7.60
C ASN A 274 1.33 -33.21 8.73
N LYS A 275 0.60 -34.26 9.15
CA LYS A 275 1.03 -35.24 10.18
C LYS A 275 2.27 -36.05 9.80
N GLU A 276 2.56 -36.15 8.51
CA GLU A 276 3.84 -36.66 8.03
C GLU A 276 4.87 -35.54 8.10
N LYS A 277 6.00 -35.80 8.75
CA LYS A 277 7.16 -34.92 8.82
C LYS A 277 7.73 -34.74 7.41
N GLU A 278 7.07 -33.97 6.55
CA GLU A 278 7.64 -33.46 5.32
C GLU A 278 8.80 -32.54 5.73
N LEU A 279 10.01 -33.09 5.62
CA LEU A 279 11.23 -32.44 6.09
C LEU A 279 11.56 -31.28 5.14
N LEU A 280 11.05 -30.09 5.45
CA LEU A 280 11.58 -28.83 4.94
C LEU A 280 13.04 -28.72 5.38
N GLU A 281 13.96 -28.62 4.43
CA GLU A 281 15.37 -28.42 4.73
C GLU A 281 15.76 -26.98 4.40
N VAL A 282 16.24 -26.26 5.41
CA VAL A 282 16.73 -24.89 5.26
C VAL A 282 18.25 -24.89 5.39
N THR A 283 18.92 -24.28 4.42
CA THR A 283 20.37 -24.13 4.41
C THR A 283 20.76 -22.64 4.32
N PRO A 284 21.77 -22.16 5.06
CA PRO A 284 22.53 -22.84 6.13
C PRO A 284 21.65 -23.20 7.35
N PRO A 285 22.12 -24.05 8.30
CA PRO A 285 21.35 -24.37 9.49
C PRO A 285 20.99 -23.11 10.30
N PRO A 286 19.78 -23.04 10.88
CA PRO A 286 19.33 -21.85 11.60
C PRO A 286 20.12 -21.63 12.88
N THR A 287 20.26 -20.37 13.29
CA THR A 287 20.89 -19.99 14.56
C THR A 287 20.05 -20.48 15.76
N SER A 288 18.73 -20.41 15.63
CA SER A 288 17.77 -20.92 16.63
C SER A 288 16.42 -21.21 15.98
N VAL A 289 15.56 -21.92 16.70
CA VAL A 289 14.17 -22.17 16.29
C VAL A 289 13.24 -21.44 17.27
N HIS A 290 12.23 -20.75 16.74
CA HIS A 290 11.25 -20.01 17.52
C HIS A 290 9.85 -20.52 17.22
N GLU A 291 9.10 -20.92 18.26
CA GLU A 291 7.70 -21.27 18.14
C GLU A 291 6.82 -20.11 18.62
N ALA A 292 5.84 -19.71 17.81
CA ALA A 292 4.90 -18.67 18.16
C ALA A 292 3.49 -19.05 17.70
N VAL A 293 2.47 -18.55 18.42
CA VAL A 293 1.08 -18.63 17.96
C VAL A 293 0.79 -17.37 17.17
N VAL A 294 0.45 -17.52 15.89
CA VAL A 294 0.21 -16.39 14.98
C VAL A 294 -1.15 -16.61 14.34
N GLN A 295 -2.09 -15.67 14.55
CA GLN A 295 -3.44 -15.73 13.97
C GLN A 295 -4.18 -17.05 14.29
N GLY A 296 -3.94 -17.57 15.49
CA GLY A 296 -4.60 -18.76 16.04
C GLY A 296 -3.97 -20.10 15.65
N ASP A 297 -2.90 -20.08 14.87
CA ASP A 297 -2.14 -21.28 14.48
C ASP A 297 -0.77 -21.30 15.16
N LYS A 298 -0.34 -22.50 15.59
CA LYS A 298 1.02 -22.70 16.10
C LYS A 298 1.98 -22.80 14.93
N LYS A 299 2.91 -21.85 14.85
CA LYS A 299 3.92 -21.78 13.79
C LYS A 299 5.33 -21.96 14.35
N THR A 300 6.18 -22.60 13.57
CA THR A 300 7.59 -22.83 13.89
C THR A 300 8.47 -22.11 12.88
N TYR A 301 9.43 -21.34 13.38
CA TYR A 301 10.28 -20.47 12.56
C TYR A 301 11.76 -20.81 12.77
N ALA A 302 12.48 -21.00 11.67
CA ALA A 302 13.93 -20.99 11.64
C ALA A 302 14.42 -19.53 11.70
N VAL A 303 15.31 -19.21 12.64
CA VAL A 303 15.77 -17.84 12.92
C VAL A 303 17.25 -17.69 12.60
N TYR A 304 17.57 -16.66 11.81
CA TYR A 304 18.92 -16.20 11.52
C TYR A 304 19.13 -14.80 12.10
N ASP A 305 20.03 -14.65 13.05
CA ASP A 305 20.33 -13.35 13.66
C ASP A 305 21.53 -12.69 12.97
N LEU A 306 21.28 -11.65 12.17
CA LEU A 306 22.31 -10.98 11.40
C LEU A 306 23.34 -10.24 12.28
N LEU A 307 23.05 -10.00 13.56
CA LEU A 307 24.02 -9.41 14.48
C LEU A 307 25.00 -10.47 15.04
N SER A 308 24.75 -11.76 14.81
CA SER A 308 25.64 -12.83 15.24
C SER A 308 26.87 -12.94 14.32
N PRO A 309 28.11 -12.89 14.86
CA PRO A 309 29.32 -12.93 14.04
C PRO A 309 29.54 -14.29 13.37
N SER A 310 28.98 -15.37 13.92
CA SER A 310 29.11 -16.73 13.40
C SER A 310 28.49 -16.93 12.02
N LEU A 311 27.45 -16.17 11.65
CA LEU A 311 26.77 -16.33 10.35
C LEU A 311 27.63 -15.90 9.16
N PHE A 312 28.46 -14.87 9.32
CA PHE A 312 29.27 -14.33 8.23
C PHE A 312 30.72 -14.85 8.20
N ASN A 313 31.17 -15.50 9.29
CA ASN A 313 32.52 -16.06 9.37
C ASN A 313 32.76 -17.21 8.38
N THR A 314 31.76 -18.07 8.16
CA THR A 314 31.89 -19.24 7.27
C THR A 314 31.62 -18.89 5.81
N SER A 315 30.66 -18.01 5.55
CA SER A 315 30.27 -17.55 4.22
C SER A 315 30.15 -16.04 4.26
N ARG A 316 30.97 -15.33 3.47
CA ARG A 316 30.96 -13.86 3.36
C ARG A 316 29.60 -13.25 2.98
N SER A 317 28.62 -14.08 2.62
CA SER A 317 27.24 -13.67 2.45
C SER A 317 26.27 -14.78 2.86
N LEU A 318 25.18 -14.41 3.51
CA LEU A 318 24.07 -15.27 3.87
C LEU A 318 23.07 -15.36 2.71
N ASN A 319 22.93 -16.56 2.16
CA ASN A 319 21.91 -16.92 1.17
C ASN A 319 21.04 -18.05 1.73
N VAL A 320 19.95 -17.68 2.39
CA VAL A 320 19.01 -18.67 2.92
C VAL A 320 18.30 -19.36 1.75
N GLN A 321 18.30 -20.69 1.78
CA GLN A 321 17.65 -21.55 0.79
C GLN A 321 16.71 -22.51 1.50
N LEU A 322 15.56 -22.76 0.90
CA LEU A 322 14.61 -23.77 1.33
C LEU A 322 14.45 -24.79 0.22
N LYS A 323 14.67 -26.06 0.56
CA LYS A 323 14.54 -27.20 -0.35
C LYS A 323 13.49 -28.18 0.18
N TRP A 324 12.69 -28.70 -0.74
CA TRP A 324 11.71 -29.74 -0.44
C TRP A 324 12.31 -31.13 -0.68
N LYS A 325 12.31 -32.00 0.34
CA LYS A 325 12.84 -33.37 0.18
C LYS A 325 11.99 -34.26 -0.72
N ARG A 326 10.70 -33.98 -0.87
CA ARG A 326 9.78 -34.69 -1.78
C ARG A 326 8.89 -33.68 -2.52
N PRO A 327 8.65 -33.86 -3.83
CA PRO A 327 7.66 -33.08 -4.54
C PRO A 327 6.28 -33.40 -3.96
N GLN A 328 5.54 -32.35 -3.59
CA GLN A 328 4.26 -32.46 -2.92
C GLN A 328 3.17 -32.89 -3.93
N ASP A 329 2.53 -34.04 -3.73
CA ASP A 329 1.26 -34.35 -4.37
C ASP A 329 0.17 -33.43 -3.82
N SER A 330 -0.82 -33.10 -4.66
CA SER A 330 -1.86 -32.08 -4.43
C SER A 330 -2.54 -32.17 -3.06
N SER A 331 -1.97 -31.54 -2.05
CA SER A 331 -2.61 -31.36 -0.74
C SER A 331 -3.74 -30.34 -0.88
N GLU A 332 -4.88 -30.63 -0.27
CA GLU A 332 -5.98 -29.67 -0.15
C GLU A 332 -5.46 -28.36 0.44
N MET A 333 -5.78 -27.24 -0.21
CA MET A 333 -5.35 -25.92 0.25
C MET A 333 -6.12 -25.57 1.53
N PRO A 334 -5.44 -25.22 2.63
CA PRO A 334 -6.10 -24.84 3.87
C PRO A 334 -6.94 -23.58 3.64
N ILE A 335 -8.24 -23.67 3.92
CA ILE A 335 -9.17 -22.56 3.77
C ILE A 335 -9.09 -21.70 5.03
N PRO A 336 -8.83 -20.39 4.92
CA PRO A 336 -8.78 -19.49 6.07
C PRO A 336 -10.15 -19.38 6.77
N ILE A 337 -10.12 -19.16 8.09
CA ILE A 337 -11.32 -19.01 8.95
C ILE A 337 -12.26 -17.91 8.43
N LEU A 338 -11.70 -16.77 8.03
CA LEU A 338 -12.42 -15.62 7.49
C LEU A 338 -11.86 -15.26 6.13
N HIS A 339 -12.71 -15.20 5.12
CA HIS A 339 -12.38 -14.61 3.83
C HIS A 339 -13.63 -14.00 3.21
N ALA A 340 -13.44 -13.15 2.21
CA ALA A 340 -14.54 -12.51 1.51
C ALA A 340 -14.25 -12.37 0.03
N GLN A 341 -15.33 -12.21 -0.74
CA GLN A 341 -15.31 -11.96 -2.17
C GLN A 341 -16.31 -10.86 -2.48
N ARG A 342 -15.96 -9.93 -3.37
CA ARG A 342 -16.82 -8.83 -3.81
C ARG A 342 -16.83 -8.74 -5.33
N TYR A 343 -18.01 -8.54 -5.90
CA TYR A 343 -18.20 -8.42 -7.35
C TYR A 343 -19.40 -7.51 -7.68
N VAL A 344 -19.41 -7.00 -8.92
CA VAL A 344 -20.54 -6.23 -9.46
C VAL A 344 -21.43 -7.17 -10.25
N GLY A 345 -22.73 -7.12 -9.99
CA GLY A 345 -23.76 -7.80 -10.77
C GLY A 345 -24.70 -6.81 -11.46
N GLY A 346 -25.70 -7.35 -12.14
CA GLY A 346 -26.69 -6.60 -12.91
C GLY A 346 -26.37 -6.48 -14.40
N TYR A 347 -27.37 -6.04 -15.17
CA TYR A 347 -27.29 -5.90 -16.62
C TYR A 347 -27.52 -4.44 -17.04
N GLY A 348 -26.92 -4.06 -18.17
CA GLY A 348 -27.06 -2.72 -18.74
C GLY A 348 -26.17 -1.64 -18.10
N LEU A 349 -26.32 -0.41 -18.60
CA LEU A 349 -25.52 0.76 -18.22
C LEU A 349 -26.25 1.72 -17.26
N GLN A 350 -27.46 1.39 -16.81
CA GLN A 350 -28.22 2.25 -15.89
C GLN A 350 -28.09 1.74 -14.45
N THR A 351 -28.59 0.54 -14.17
CA THR A 351 -28.61 -0.08 -12.84
C THR A 351 -27.59 -1.20 -12.69
N GLY A 352 -27.15 -1.44 -11.46
CA GLY A 352 -26.27 -2.55 -11.11
C GLY A 352 -26.47 -2.95 -9.65
N GLU A 353 -25.78 -4.01 -9.24
CA GLU A 353 -25.75 -4.46 -7.84
C GLU A 353 -24.31 -4.68 -7.38
N ILE A 354 -24.02 -4.33 -6.13
CA ILE A 354 -22.78 -4.71 -5.46
C ILE A 354 -23.10 -5.93 -4.61
N CYS A 355 -22.39 -7.03 -4.85
CA CYS A 355 -22.50 -8.26 -4.08
C CYS A 355 -21.22 -8.50 -3.28
N THR A 356 -21.36 -8.65 -1.97
CA THR A 356 -20.27 -9.03 -1.07
C THR A 356 -20.61 -10.34 -0.37
N LEU A 357 -19.77 -11.35 -0.56
CA LEU A 357 -19.86 -12.65 0.09
C LEU A 357 -18.81 -12.73 1.20
N ILE A 358 -19.23 -13.02 2.42
CA ILE A 358 -18.35 -13.19 3.57
C ILE A 358 -18.48 -14.62 4.08
N TYR A 359 -17.36 -15.31 4.20
CA TYR A 359 -17.27 -16.72 4.56
C TYR A 359 -16.73 -16.84 5.99
N ASN A 360 -17.48 -17.52 6.85
CA ASN A 360 -17.01 -18.01 8.14
C ASN A 360 -16.86 -19.53 8.04
N THR A 361 -15.63 -20.02 7.98
CA THR A 361 -15.31 -21.46 7.93
C THR A 361 -14.97 -22.03 9.31
N HIS A 362 -15.12 -21.25 10.38
CA HIS A 362 -14.97 -21.78 11.74
C HIS A 362 -16.07 -22.85 11.98
N PRO A 363 -15.72 -24.06 12.45
CA PRO A 363 -16.67 -25.18 12.54
C PRO A 363 -17.82 -24.93 13.52
N TYR A 364 -17.54 -24.29 14.68
CA TYR A 364 -18.53 -24.17 15.77
C TYR A 364 -18.85 -22.74 16.26
N ARG A 365 -17.99 -21.74 16.01
CA ARG A 365 -18.15 -20.40 16.58
C ARG A 365 -18.68 -19.41 15.54
N ALA A 366 -19.74 -18.71 15.94
CA ALA A 366 -20.18 -17.50 15.27
C ALA A 366 -19.42 -16.30 15.85
N PHE A 367 -19.12 -15.31 15.03
CA PHE A 367 -18.48 -14.07 15.49
C PHE A 367 -18.98 -12.86 14.69
N PRO A 368 -19.01 -11.67 15.29
CA PRO A 368 -19.43 -10.46 14.60
C PRO A 368 -18.32 -9.90 13.71
N VAL A 369 -18.71 -9.30 12.59
CA VAL A 369 -17.82 -8.59 11.67
C VAL A 369 -18.38 -7.21 11.37
N ILE A 370 -17.51 -6.20 11.44
CA ILE A 370 -17.80 -4.84 10.98
C ILE A 370 -17.42 -4.76 9.51
N LEU A 371 -18.41 -4.48 8.65
CA LEU A 371 -18.22 -4.12 7.25
C LEU A 371 -18.21 -2.59 7.15
N LEU A 372 -17.21 -2.05 6.47
CA LEU A 372 -17.16 -0.65 6.03
C LEU A 372 -17.11 -0.63 4.51
N GLU A 373 -18.13 -0.03 3.90
CA GLU A 373 -18.25 0.16 2.47
C GLU A 373 -18.16 1.65 2.12
N THR A 374 -17.20 2.01 1.27
CA THR A 374 -17.06 3.36 0.71
C THR A 374 -17.34 3.33 -0.78
N VAL A 375 -18.44 3.96 -1.21
CA VAL A 375 -18.86 3.97 -2.62
C VAL A 375 -18.86 5.41 -3.15
N PRO A 376 -18.16 5.70 -4.27
CA PRO A 376 -18.12 7.04 -4.85
C PRO A 376 -19.51 7.59 -5.19
N TRP A 377 -19.64 8.93 -5.16
CA TRP A 377 -20.91 9.63 -5.39
C TRP A 377 -21.55 9.36 -6.77
N TYR A 378 -20.76 8.94 -7.75
CA TYR A 378 -21.25 8.62 -9.09
C TYR A 378 -21.95 7.26 -9.17
N LEU A 379 -21.96 6.46 -8.10
CA LEU A 379 -22.80 5.28 -7.95
C LEU A 379 -23.82 5.54 -6.85
N ARG A 380 -25.05 5.85 -7.24
CA ARG A 380 -26.13 6.19 -6.32
C ARG A 380 -26.69 4.93 -5.69
N LEU A 381 -26.38 4.71 -4.41
CA LEU A 381 -26.82 3.52 -3.68
C LEU A 381 -28.29 3.63 -3.23
N TYR A 382 -29.05 2.56 -3.42
CA TYR A 382 -30.41 2.43 -2.93
C TYR A 382 -30.47 1.57 -1.67
N VAL A 383 -30.31 2.17 -0.49
CA VAL A 383 -30.24 1.45 0.80
C VAL A 383 -31.49 0.61 1.09
N HIS A 384 -32.66 1.01 0.60
CA HIS A 384 -33.89 0.21 0.75
C HIS A 384 -33.83 -1.15 0.04
N THR A 385 -32.89 -1.35 -0.89
CA THR A 385 -32.64 -2.62 -1.60
C THR A 385 -31.58 -3.49 -0.90
N LEU A 386 -31.02 -3.02 0.22
CA LEU A 386 -30.03 -3.76 0.98
C LEU A 386 -30.63 -5.07 1.48
N THR A 387 -30.07 -6.20 1.03
CA THR A 387 -30.43 -7.52 1.57
C THR A 387 -29.20 -8.22 2.11
N ILE A 388 -29.35 -8.80 3.30
CA ILE A 388 -28.31 -9.56 3.99
C ILE A 388 -28.87 -10.94 4.26
N ILE A 389 -28.38 -11.94 3.55
CA ILE A 389 -28.89 -13.31 3.58
C ILE A 389 -27.78 -14.24 4.05
N THR A 390 -28.08 -15.07 5.04
CA THR A 390 -27.17 -16.09 5.56
C THR A 390 -27.90 -17.42 5.64
N LYS A 391 -27.37 -18.47 4.99
CA LYS A 391 -28.02 -19.80 4.92
C LYS A 391 -29.51 -19.72 4.51
N GLY A 392 -29.83 -18.84 3.55
CA GLY A 392 -31.19 -18.64 3.03
C GLY A 392 -32.14 -17.86 3.95
N LYS A 393 -31.69 -17.38 5.11
CA LYS A 393 -32.48 -16.55 6.04
C LYS A 393 -31.95 -15.12 6.08
N GLU A 394 -32.83 -14.15 6.32
CA GLU A 394 -32.45 -12.76 6.55
C GLU A 394 -31.59 -12.66 7.83
N ASN A 395 -30.45 -11.98 7.73
CA ASN A 395 -29.53 -11.74 8.83
C ASN A 395 -29.46 -10.24 9.11
N LYS A 396 -30.24 -9.79 10.09
CA LYS A 396 -30.37 -8.37 10.42
C LYS A 396 -29.10 -7.87 11.13
N PRO A 397 -28.50 -6.75 10.67
CA PRO A 397 -27.31 -6.20 11.29
C PRO A 397 -27.65 -5.61 12.66
N SER A 398 -26.78 -5.82 13.65
CA SER A 398 -26.96 -5.27 15.00
C SER A 398 -26.71 -3.75 15.05
N TYR A 399 -25.93 -3.24 14.11
CA TYR A 399 -25.59 -1.83 13.96
C TYR A 399 -25.56 -1.49 12.47
N ILE A 400 -26.13 -0.34 12.11
CA ILE A 400 -26.01 0.24 10.77
C ILE A 400 -25.79 1.74 10.89
N HIS A 401 -24.77 2.24 10.23
CA HIS A 401 -24.51 3.66 10.07
C HIS A 401 -24.34 3.95 8.58
N TYR A 402 -25.18 4.83 8.06
CA TYR A 402 -25.17 5.18 6.65
C TYR A 402 -25.12 6.69 6.48
N GLN A 403 -24.16 7.15 5.69
CA GLN A 403 -24.07 8.52 5.22
C GLN A 403 -24.25 8.53 3.70
N PRO A 404 -25.29 9.20 3.17
CA PRO A 404 -25.51 9.27 1.73
C PRO A 404 -24.47 10.18 1.06
N ALA A 405 -24.06 9.80 -0.15
CA ALA A 405 -23.22 10.62 -1.01
C ALA A 405 -23.89 11.94 -1.38
N GLN A 406 -23.07 12.90 -1.75
CA GLN A 406 -23.51 14.12 -2.41
C GLN A 406 -22.67 14.30 -3.68
N ASP A 407 -23.34 14.54 -4.81
CA ASP A 407 -22.69 14.68 -6.11
C ASP A 407 -21.50 15.65 -6.04
N ARG A 408 -20.31 15.16 -6.40
CA ARG A 408 -19.04 15.90 -6.42
C ARG A 408 -18.58 16.48 -5.08
N ARG A 409 -19.17 16.05 -3.96
CA ARG A 409 -18.82 16.57 -2.63
C ARG A 409 -18.32 15.50 -1.68
N ARG A 410 -19.01 14.38 -1.58
CA ARG A 410 -18.66 13.29 -0.66
C ARG A 410 -19.17 11.93 -1.15
N PRO A 411 -18.50 10.82 -0.82
CA PRO A 411 -18.95 9.47 -1.18
C PRO A 411 -20.02 8.95 -0.21
N HIS A 412 -20.59 7.79 -0.54
CA HIS A 412 -21.40 7.00 0.38
C HIS A 412 -20.50 6.31 1.40
N LEU A 413 -20.92 6.34 2.66
CA LEU A 413 -20.31 5.59 3.75
C LEU A 413 -21.38 4.66 4.34
N LEU A 414 -21.12 3.37 4.36
CA LEU A 414 -21.99 2.38 5.00
C LEU A 414 -21.15 1.52 5.96
N GLU A 415 -21.49 1.55 7.24
CA GLU A 415 -20.91 0.68 8.26
C GLU A 415 -21.99 -0.23 8.83
N MET A 416 -21.71 -1.52 8.93
CA MET A 416 -22.65 -2.50 9.48
C MET A 416 -21.95 -3.53 10.35
N LEU A 417 -22.55 -3.85 11.49
CA LEU A 417 -22.12 -4.96 12.34
C LEU A 417 -23.00 -6.18 12.06
N ILE A 418 -22.42 -7.22 11.47
CA ILE A 418 -23.13 -8.42 11.03
C ILE A 418 -22.60 -9.62 11.78
N GLN A 419 -23.50 -10.42 12.35
CA GLN A 419 -23.13 -11.69 12.98
C GLN A 419 -22.90 -12.75 11.91
N LEU A 420 -21.73 -13.38 11.87
CA LEU A 420 -21.44 -14.48 10.94
C LEU A 420 -21.62 -15.83 11.66
N PRO A 421 -22.67 -16.62 11.36
CA PRO A 421 -22.84 -17.96 11.89
C PRO A 421 -21.68 -18.89 11.54
N ALA A 422 -21.45 -19.89 12.38
CA ALA A 422 -20.44 -20.92 12.12
C ALA A 422 -20.70 -21.67 10.81
N ASN A 423 -19.61 -22.02 10.11
CA ASN A 423 -19.60 -22.70 8.81
C ASN A 423 -20.72 -22.19 7.88
N SER A 424 -20.64 -20.91 7.52
CA SER A 424 -21.68 -20.23 6.75
C SER A 424 -21.12 -19.19 5.78
N VAL A 425 -21.97 -18.84 4.81
CA VAL A 425 -21.72 -17.75 3.86
C VAL A 425 -22.82 -16.72 4.03
N THR A 426 -22.42 -15.47 4.26
CA THR A 426 -23.30 -14.32 4.36
C THR A 426 -23.19 -13.51 3.05
N LYS A 427 -24.29 -13.37 2.33
CA LYS A 427 -24.39 -12.59 1.09
C LYS A 427 -25.05 -11.25 1.40
N ILE A 428 -24.33 -10.17 1.09
CA ILE A 428 -24.79 -8.79 1.22
C ILE A 428 -24.96 -8.26 -0.21
N THR A 429 -26.14 -7.75 -0.53
CA THR A 429 -26.39 -7.11 -1.83
C THR A 429 -27.02 -5.74 -1.66
N ILE A 430 -26.60 -4.80 -2.49
CA ILE A 430 -27.18 -3.46 -2.57
C ILE A 430 -27.21 -3.00 -4.03
N GLN A 431 -28.34 -2.47 -4.47
CA GLN A 431 -28.48 -1.94 -5.83
C GLN A 431 -27.97 -0.51 -5.92
N PHE A 432 -27.46 -0.16 -7.10
CA PHE A 432 -27.01 1.18 -7.40
C PHE A 432 -27.40 1.60 -8.82
N GLU A 433 -27.46 2.91 -9.03
CA GLU A 433 -27.59 3.53 -10.34
C GLU A 433 -26.33 4.32 -10.70
N ARG A 434 -25.97 4.30 -11.98
CA ARG A 434 -24.81 5.01 -12.51
C ARG A 434 -25.18 6.45 -12.85
N ALA A 435 -24.46 7.41 -12.27
CA ALA A 435 -24.66 8.82 -12.58
C ALA A 435 -24.06 9.18 -13.95
N LEU A 436 -24.67 10.16 -14.61
CA LEU A 436 -24.11 10.79 -15.81
C LEU A 436 -23.00 11.76 -15.40
N LEU A 437 -21.78 11.46 -15.84
CA LEU A 437 -20.60 12.29 -15.62
C LEU A 437 -20.44 13.33 -16.74
N LYS A 438 -19.78 14.44 -16.41
CA LYS A 438 -19.30 15.39 -17.42
C LYS A 438 -18.12 14.79 -18.17
N TRP A 439 -17.90 15.20 -19.42
CA TRP A 439 -16.80 14.69 -20.24
C TRP A 439 -15.42 14.88 -19.57
N THR A 440 -15.24 15.97 -18.82
CA THR A 440 -14.00 16.30 -18.05
C THR A 440 -13.78 15.43 -16.82
N GLU A 441 -14.80 14.70 -16.37
CA GLU A 441 -14.75 13.83 -15.17
C GLU A 441 -14.31 12.41 -15.53
N TYR A 442 -14.23 12.08 -16.82
CA TYR A 442 -13.71 10.81 -17.28
C TYR A 442 -12.18 10.76 -17.18
N PRO A 443 -11.62 9.60 -16.81
CA PRO A 443 -10.19 9.38 -16.98
C PRO A 443 -9.77 9.45 -18.46
N PRO A 444 -8.46 9.62 -18.74
CA PRO A 444 -7.92 9.61 -20.10
C PRO A 444 -8.30 8.37 -20.94
N ASP A 445 -8.55 7.23 -20.29
CA ASP A 445 -9.15 6.04 -20.91
C ASP A 445 -10.53 5.76 -20.29
N PRO A 446 -11.61 6.30 -20.89
CA PRO A 446 -12.99 6.09 -20.45
C PRO A 446 -13.46 4.64 -20.55
N ASN A 447 -12.91 3.87 -21.50
CA ASN A 447 -13.36 2.51 -21.80
C ASN A 447 -12.84 1.49 -20.79
N HIS A 448 -11.75 1.83 -20.07
CA HIS A 448 -11.25 1.02 -18.96
C HIS A 448 -12.25 0.88 -17.81
N GLY A 449 -13.11 1.88 -17.60
CA GLY A 449 -14.07 1.90 -16.49
C GLY A 449 -13.51 2.52 -15.20
N PHE A 450 -14.37 2.63 -14.20
CA PHE A 450 -14.12 3.33 -12.94
C PHE A 450 -13.88 2.34 -11.81
N TYR A 451 -12.81 2.56 -11.04
CA TYR A 451 -12.56 1.75 -9.86
C TYR A 451 -13.40 2.21 -8.68
N VAL A 452 -13.94 1.25 -7.93
CA VAL A 452 -14.51 1.44 -6.60
C VAL A 452 -13.56 0.77 -5.61
N GLY A 453 -13.21 1.50 -4.55
CA GLY A 453 -12.31 1.00 -3.51
C GLY A 453 -12.82 -0.27 -2.85
N SER A 454 -11.90 -1.04 -2.27
CA SER A 454 -12.20 -2.26 -1.51
C SER A 454 -13.08 -1.97 -0.30
N SER A 455 -13.94 -2.93 0.04
CA SER A 455 -14.64 -2.94 1.32
C SER A 455 -13.68 -3.38 2.43
N VAL A 456 -13.84 -2.82 3.63
CA VAL A 456 -13.03 -3.17 4.81
C VAL A 456 -13.84 -4.06 5.73
N LEU A 457 -13.24 -5.19 6.12
CA LEU A 457 -13.80 -6.13 7.07
C LEU A 457 -12.93 -6.14 8.32
N SER A 458 -13.49 -5.78 9.46
CA SER A 458 -12.80 -5.81 10.75
C SER A 458 -13.49 -6.79 11.69
N ALA A 459 -12.75 -7.77 12.21
CA ALA A 459 -13.31 -8.86 13.01
C ALA A 459 -12.36 -9.27 14.15
N LEU A 460 -12.95 -9.67 15.29
CA LEU A 460 -12.24 -10.44 16.31
C LEU A 460 -12.52 -11.93 16.04
N VAL A 461 -11.58 -12.58 15.37
CA VAL A 461 -11.72 -13.97 14.95
C VAL A 461 -11.38 -14.88 16.13
N PRO A 462 -12.26 -15.82 16.52
CA PRO A 462 -11.97 -16.78 17.57
C PRO A 462 -10.74 -17.62 17.23
N SER A 463 -9.81 -17.71 18.18
CA SER A 463 -8.64 -18.55 18.07
C SER A 463 -8.98 -19.99 18.45
N VAL A 464 -8.47 -20.95 17.69
CA VAL A 464 -8.58 -22.39 18.02
C VAL A 464 -7.56 -22.79 19.09
N ILE A 465 -6.44 -22.06 19.17
CA ILE A 465 -5.36 -22.27 20.13
C ILE A 465 -5.29 -21.06 21.06
N ALA A 466 -5.22 -21.26 22.38
CA ALA A 466 -5.01 -20.17 23.32
C ALA A 466 -3.69 -19.46 23.01
N MET A 467 -3.75 -18.16 22.71
CA MET A 467 -2.56 -17.32 22.59
C MET A 467 -2.00 -17.07 23.98
N LYS A 468 -0.68 -17.24 24.14
CA LYS A 468 0.00 -16.84 25.37
C LYS A 468 0.11 -15.31 25.39
N ASP A 469 -0.02 -14.72 26.57
CA ASP A 469 0.38 -13.32 26.81
C ASP A 469 1.91 -13.24 26.66
N VAL A 470 2.37 -13.00 25.44
CA VAL A 470 3.78 -12.76 25.15
C VAL A 470 4.03 -11.27 25.26
N ASP A 471 5.08 -10.89 26.01
CA ASP A 471 5.56 -9.52 26.08
C ASP A 471 5.74 -8.94 24.67
N VAL A 472 4.95 -7.92 24.32
CA VAL A 472 4.88 -7.28 23.00
C VAL A 472 6.24 -6.71 22.58
N GLU A 473 7.10 -6.39 23.55
CA GLU A 473 8.44 -5.92 23.27
C GLU A 473 9.43 -7.03 22.90
N GLN A 474 9.15 -8.29 23.23
CA GLN A 474 10.03 -9.43 22.94
C GLN A 474 9.52 -10.30 21.79
N SER A 475 8.23 -10.19 21.46
CA SER A 475 7.63 -10.90 20.33
C SER A 475 8.18 -10.38 18.99
N PRO A 476 8.20 -11.23 17.93
CA PRO A 476 8.45 -10.75 16.59
C PRO A 476 7.48 -9.63 16.19
N LEU A 477 7.91 -8.72 15.32
CA LEU A 477 7.12 -7.58 14.87
C LEU A 477 5.89 -8.01 14.06
N PHE A 478 5.98 -9.14 13.36
CA PHE A 478 4.92 -9.63 12.50
C PHE A 478 3.72 -10.19 13.26
N THR A 479 3.84 -10.41 14.57
CA THR A 479 2.76 -10.91 15.42
C THR A 479 1.95 -9.81 16.10
N SER A 480 2.40 -8.54 16.07
CA SER A 480 1.95 -7.48 16.99
C SER A 480 1.41 -6.20 16.34
N LEU A 481 0.82 -6.28 15.14
CA LEU A 481 0.21 -5.10 14.49
C LEU A 481 -1.02 -4.60 15.23
N PHE A 482 -1.91 -5.53 15.55
CA PHE A 482 -3.15 -5.25 16.25
C PHE A 482 -3.04 -5.87 17.64
N PRO A 483 -3.03 -5.06 18.71
CA PRO A 483 -3.00 -5.60 20.06
C PRO A 483 -4.28 -6.40 20.30
N SER A 484 -4.15 -7.68 20.63
CA SER A 484 -5.23 -8.51 21.15
C SER A 484 -5.11 -8.56 22.67
N SER A 485 -6.13 -8.10 23.39
CA SER A 485 -6.20 -8.20 24.85
C SER A 485 -6.50 -9.62 25.34
N ASP A 486 -7.15 -10.42 24.49
CA ASP A 486 -7.73 -11.70 24.89
C ASP A 486 -6.99 -12.83 24.17
N GLY A 487 -6.46 -13.79 24.92
CA GLY A 487 -5.80 -14.97 24.34
C GLY A 487 -6.73 -15.91 23.54
N SER A 488 -8.04 -15.63 23.51
CA SER A 488 -9.06 -16.46 22.87
C SER A 488 -9.50 -15.97 21.48
N SER A 489 -9.09 -14.77 21.06
CA SER A 489 -9.42 -14.21 19.76
C SER A 489 -8.31 -13.30 19.26
N TYR A 490 -8.25 -13.09 17.94
CA TYR A 490 -7.28 -12.19 17.33
C TYR A 490 -7.98 -11.25 16.36
N PHE A 491 -7.51 -10.00 16.31
CA PHE A 491 -8.06 -9.02 15.41
C PHE A 491 -7.53 -9.23 13.98
N VAL A 492 -8.44 -9.25 13.02
CA VAL A 492 -8.12 -9.31 11.59
C VAL A 492 -8.82 -8.16 10.90
N ARG A 493 -8.06 -7.43 10.07
CA ARG A 493 -8.60 -6.52 9.06
C ARG A 493 -8.34 -7.07 7.68
N LEU A 494 -9.41 -7.36 6.94
CA LEU A 494 -9.35 -7.80 5.55
C LEU A 494 -9.89 -6.73 4.62
N TYR A 495 -9.41 -6.78 3.39
CA TYR A 495 -9.93 -5.96 2.29
C TYR A 495 -10.49 -6.88 1.23
N THR A 496 -11.65 -6.53 0.68
CA THR A 496 -12.23 -7.25 -0.46
C THR A 496 -11.59 -6.82 -1.78
N GLU A 497 -11.98 -7.43 -2.88
CA GLU A 497 -11.59 -7.01 -4.22
C GLU A 497 -12.08 -5.56 -4.50
N PRO A 498 -11.26 -4.75 -5.20
CA PRO A 498 -11.73 -3.50 -5.78
C PRO A 498 -12.68 -3.84 -6.93
N LEU A 499 -13.69 -3.01 -7.14
CA LEU A 499 -14.63 -3.22 -8.25
C LEU A 499 -14.23 -2.36 -9.43
N LEU A 500 -14.49 -2.86 -10.64
CA LEU A 500 -14.41 -2.09 -11.88
C LEU A 500 -15.83 -1.93 -12.42
N VAL A 501 -16.30 -0.70 -12.52
CA VAL A 501 -17.65 -0.36 -12.96
C VAL A 501 -17.57 0.49 -14.22
N ASN A 502 -18.22 0.04 -15.28
CA ASN A 502 -18.37 0.84 -16.49
C ASN A 502 -19.47 1.89 -16.27
N LEU A 503 -19.16 3.14 -16.59
CA LEU A 503 -20.11 4.25 -16.62
C LEU A 503 -20.50 4.53 -18.08
N PRO A 504 -21.67 5.13 -18.34
CA PRO A 504 -22.13 5.45 -19.69
C PRO A 504 -21.20 6.47 -20.36
N THR A 505 -20.27 5.99 -21.18
CA THR A 505 -19.26 6.82 -21.86
C THR A 505 -19.92 7.75 -22.89
N PRO A 506 -19.67 9.06 -22.85
CA PRO A 506 -20.18 9.99 -23.86
C PRO A 506 -19.40 9.81 -25.17
N ASP A 507 -19.97 10.32 -26.26
CA ASP A 507 -19.26 10.41 -27.54
C ASP A 507 -18.18 11.50 -27.45
N PHE A 508 -16.90 11.09 -27.44
CA PHE A 508 -15.75 11.97 -27.40
C PHE A 508 -15.40 12.60 -28.75
N SER A 509 -16.05 12.19 -29.84
CA SER A 509 -15.78 12.73 -31.18
C SER A 509 -16.16 14.21 -31.31
N MET A 510 -17.25 14.64 -30.69
CA MET A 510 -17.68 16.04 -30.74
C MET A 510 -16.68 17.00 -30.06
N PRO A 511 -16.28 16.79 -28.78
CA PRO A 511 -15.23 17.62 -28.17
C PRO A 511 -13.92 17.59 -28.95
N TYR A 512 -13.51 16.42 -29.46
CA TYR A 512 -12.30 16.29 -30.26
C TYR A 512 -12.35 17.17 -31.52
N ASN A 513 -13.45 17.11 -32.27
CA ASN A 513 -13.62 17.92 -33.48
C ASN A 513 -13.57 19.42 -33.19
N VAL A 514 -14.17 19.86 -32.08
CA VAL A 514 -14.13 21.27 -31.65
C VAL A 514 -12.71 21.68 -31.23
N ILE A 515 -11.99 20.84 -30.50
CA ILE A 515 -10.60 21.10 -30.10
C ILE A 515 -9.71 21.18 -31.35
N CYS A 516 -9.84 20.24 -32.28
CA CYS A 516 -9.08 20.28 -33.53
C CYS A 516 -9.35 21.56 -34.32
N LEU A 517 -10.61 21.96 -34.50
CA LEU A 517 -10.97 23.19 -35.20
C LEU A 517 -10.42 24.44 -34.51
N THR A 518 -10.55 24.54 -33.18
CA THR A 518 -10.07 25.70 -32.43
C THR A 518 -8.54 25.77 -32.46
N CYS A 519 -7.84 24.65 -32.29
CA CYS A 519 -6.39 24.58 -32.43
C CYS A 519 -5.92 24.94 -33.84
N THR A 520 -6.60 24.52 -34.91
CA THR A 520 -6.22 24.90 -36.27
C THR A 520 -6.41 26.40 -36.53
N VAL A 521 -7.54 26.98 -36.09
CA VAL A 521 -7.78 28.42 -36.18
C VAL A 521 -6.70 29.21 -35.42
N VAL A 522 -6.40 28.82 -34.18
CA VAL A 522 -5.34 29.47 -33.38
C VAL A 522 -3.97 29.32 -34.03
N ALA A 523 -3.62 28.14 -34.54
CA ALA A 523 -2.34 27.90 -35.20
C ALA A 523 -2.19 28.73 -36.49
N VAL A 524 -3.26 28.85 -37.29
CA VAL A 524 -3.26 29.70 -38.49
C VAL A 524 -3.14 31.17 -38.11
N CYS A 525 -3.97 31.66 -37.18
CA CYS A 525 -3.90 33.05 -36.72
C CYS A 525 -2.53 33.41 -36.14
N TYR A 526 -2.00 32.58 -35.24
CA TYR A 526 -0.68 32.77 -34.65
C TYR A 526 0.42 32.70 -35.71
N GLY A 527 0.38 31.71 -36.61
CA GLY A 527 1.36 31.55 -37.68
C GLY A 527 1.37 32.75 -38.63
N SER A 528 0.19 33.23 -39.05
CA SER A 528 0.05 34.42 -39.88
C SER A 528 0.57 35.68 -39.17
N PHE A 529 0.21 35.88 -37.89
CA PHE A 529 0.64 37.03 -37.11
C PHE A 529 2.15 37.02 -36.83
N TYR A 530 2.69 35.87 -36.45
CA TYR A 530 4.13 35.67 -36.24
C TYR A 530 4.92 35.91 -37.53
N ASN A 531 4.45 35.41 -38.67
CA ASN A 531 5.07 35.66 -39.96
C ASN A 531 5.04 37.15 -40.33
N LEU A 532 3.94 37.85 -40.09
CA LEU A 532 3.84 39.29 -40.33
C LEU A 532 4.84 40.10 -39.49
N LEU A 533 5.05 39.72 -38.23
CA LEU A 533 5.95 40.42 -37.32
C LEU A 533 7.43 40.09 -37.52
N THR A 534 7.76 38.86 -37.90
CA THR A 534 9.15 38.38 -37.93
C THR A 534 9.75 38.27 -39.32
N ARG A 535 8.92 38.17 -40.37
CA ARG A 535 9.41 38.03 -41.73
C ARG A 535 9.84 39.39 -42.27
N THR A 536 11.13 39.55 -42.53
CA THR A 536 11.67 40.68 -43.28
C THR A 536 11.37 40.49 -44.76
N PHE A 537 10.48 41.32 -45.32
CA PHE A 537 10.23 41.35 -46.75
C PHE A 537 11.40 42.04 -47.46
N HIS A 538 12.25 41.26 -48.13
CA HIS A 538 13.20 41.82 -49.09
C HIS A 538 12.46 42.11 -50.39
N VAL A 539 12.34 43.39 -50.73
CA VAL A 539 11.91 43.83 -52.06
C VAL A 539 12.96 43.34 -53.05
N GLU A 540 12.57 42.43 -53.94
CA GLU A 540 13.43 41.99 -55.04
C GLU A 540 13.57 43.19 -55.99
N GLU A 541 14.74 43.85 -55.99
CA GLU A 541 15.00 44.92 -56.95
C GLU A 541 14.91 44.32 -58.37
N PRO A 542 14.13 44.92 -59.29
CA PRO A 542 14.04 44.41 -60.66
C PRO A 542 15.43 44.42 -61.24
N SER A 543 15.93 43.25 -61.65
CA SER A 543 17.32 43.06 -62.11
C SER A 543 17.73 44.15 -63.09
N ARG A 544 18.43 45.17 -62.59
CA ARG A 544 19.19 46.07 -63.45
C ARG A 544 20.30 45.20 -63.98
N GLY A 545 20.15 44.71 -65.21
CA GLY A 545 21.17 44.04 -66.01
C GLY A 545 22.38 44.96 -66.21
N GLY A 546 23.11 45.17 -65.13
CA GLY A 546 24.19 46.12 -64.98
C GLY A 546 25.49 45.52 -65.46
N LEU A 547 26.16 46.25 -66.37
CA LEU A 547 27.54 46.08 -66.83
C LEU A 547 27.92 44.75 -67.51
N ALA A 548 27.55 43.59 -66.98
CA ALA A 548 27.92 42.28 -67.53
C ALA A 548 27.35 42.05 -68.94
N LYS A 549 26.08 42.41 -69.20
CA LYS A 549 25.49 42.34 -70.56
C LYS A 549 26.13 43.34 -71.53
N ARG A 550 26.52 44.54 -71.05
CA ARG A 550 27.20 45.54 -71.89
C ARG A 550 28.62 45.11 -72.25
N LEU A 551 29.39 44.56 -71.30
CA LEU A 551 30.71 44.00 -71.56
C LEU A 551 30.65 42.78 -72.49
N ALA A 552 29.68 41.89 -72.27
CA ALA A 552 29.48 40.72 -73.13
C ALA A 552 29.15 41.11 -74.58
N ASN A 553 28.39 42.20 -74.78
CA ASN A 553 28.07 42.69 -76.12
C ASN A 553 29.26 43.38 -76.81
N VAL A 554 30.14 44.04 -76.07
CA VAL A 554 31.39 44.60 -76.63
C VAL A 554 32.35 43.48 -77.07
N ILE A 555 32.52 42.45 -76.24
CA ILE A 555 33.38 41.29 -76.55
C ILE A 555 32.81 40.50 -77.75
N ARG A 556 31.49 40.34 -77.84
CA ARG A 556 30.84 39.69 -78.99
C ARG A 556 30.98 40.49 -80.28
N LYS A 557 30.93 41.82 -80.21
CA LYS A 557 31.15 42.71 -81.37
C LYS A 557 32.58 42.59 -81.91
N PHE A 558 33.58 42.43 -81.04
CA PHE A 558 34.96 42.14 -81.44
C PHE A 558 35.15 40.74 -82.05
N ARG A 559 34.27 39.78 -81.71
CA ARG A 559 34.30 38.42 -82.24
C ARG A 559 33.37 38.19 -83.45
N GLY A 560 32.73 39.24 -83.97
CA GLY A 560 31.82 39.15 -85.12
C GLY A 560 30.51 38.39 -84.84
N VAL A 561 30.11 38.27 -83.57
CA VAL A 561 28.90 37.55 -83.14
C VAL A 561 27.81 38.56 -82.73
N PRO A 562 26.52 38.31 -83.03
CA PRO A 562 25.44 39.22 -82.65
C PRO A 562 25.31 39.41 -81.12
N PRO A 563 24.90 40.62 -80.67
CA PRO A 563 24.78 40.95 -79.25
C PRO A 563 23.66 40.16 -78.55
N LEU A 564 23.83 39.94 -77.24
CA LEU A 564 22.85 39.40 -76.28
C LEU A 564 21.71 40.37 -75.96
#